data_AF-A0A3B8R482-F1
#
_entry.id   AF-A0A3B8R482-F1
#
_cell.length_a   1.000
_cell.length_b   1.000
_cell.length_c   1.000
_cell.angle_alpha   90.00
_cell.angle_beta   90.00
_cell.angle_gamma   90.00
#
_symmetry.space_group_name_H-M   'P 1'
#
loop_
_entity.id
_entity.type
_entity.pdbx_description
1 polymer ?
#
loop_
_entity_poly.entity_id
_entity_poly.type
_entity_poly.pdbx_seq_one_letter_code
_entity_poly.pdbx_strand_id
1 'polypeptide(L)'
;MPPQLDDATEVFRQAVTATMRAISGNDELSVTFGRGKPFIHGNKARIPVPEVGGSQAALAALRGTADRFALRTRYHDEALHDQGRPAAGVAQDLFDAVEESRIAAIGTYLMRGVQDNLHHQLDDALQQQGAYDITSTEDAPLGQAVGLFLREKLIAAELPESAARVLDPWRTYIEDRVGTQLS
;
A
#
# COMPACT_ATOMS: atom_id res chain seq x y z
N MET A 1 -9.35 -16.06 30.99
CA MET A 1 -9.79 -16.89 29.84
C MET A 1 -9.33 -16.19 28.58
N PRO A 2 -8.84 -16.91 27.56
CA PRO A 2 -8.63 -16.29 26.25
C PRO A 2 -9.98 -15.72 25.73
N PRO A 3 -9.97 -14.58 25.03
CA PRO A 3 -11.18 -14.01 24.47
C PRO A 3 -11.86 -15.01 23.51
N GLN A 4 -13.19 -15.01 23.49
CA GLN A 4 -13.94 -15.78 22.50
C GLN A 4 -13.62 -15.25 21.09
N LEU A 5 -13.71 -16.08 20.06
CA LEU A 5 -13.34 -15.71 18.68
C LEU A 5 -14.08 -14.46 18.15
N ASP A 6 -15.35 -14.32 18.52
CA ASP A 6 -16.15 -13.14 18.17
C ASP A 6 -15.66 -11.87 18.90
N ASP A 7 -15.25 -12.02 20.16
CA ASP A 7 -14.68 -10.95 20.99
C ASP A 7 -13.31 -10.51 20.45
N ALA A 8 -12.45 -11.46 20.06
CA ALA A 8 -11.16 -11.15 19.45
C ALA A 8 -11.30 -10.41 18.11
N THR A 9 -12.30 -10.77 17.30
CA THR A 9 -12.57 -10.11 16.02
C THR A 9 -13.06 -8.67 16.23
N GLU A 10 -13.90 -8.44 17.23
CA GLU A 10 -14.38 -7.10 17.57
C GLU A 10 -13.26 -6.22 18.14
N VAL A 11 -12.43 -6.75 19.05
CA VAL A 11 -11.24 -6.07 19.55
C VAL A 11 -10.31 -5.68 18.41
N PHE A 12 -10.09 -6.57 17.44
CA PHE A 12 -9.31 -6.25 16.25
C PHE A 12 -9.93 -5.08 15.48
N ARG A 13 -11.23 -5.12 15.17
CA ARG A 13 -11.92 -4.04 14.43
C ARG A 13 -11.83 -2.70 15.13
N GLN A 14 -11.97 -2.68 16.45
CA GLN A 14 -11.83 -1.47 17.26
C GLN A 14 -10.40 -0.94 17.22
N ALA A 15 -9.39 -1.82 17.39
CA ALA A 15 -7.99 -1.44 17.32
C ALA A 15 -7.62 -0.87 15.95
N VAL A 16 -8.03 -1.54 14.87
CA VAL A 16 -7.89 -1.04 13.49
C VAL A 16 -8.47 0.36 13.34
N THR A 17 -9.69 0.56 13.81
CA THR A 17 -10.42 1.82 13.64
C THR A 17 -9.73 2.95 14.39
N ALA A 18 -9.33 2.70 15.64
CA ALA A 18 -8.58 3.66 16.46
C ALA A 18 -7.25 4.02 15.81
N THR A 19 -6.49 3.04 15.31
CA THR A 19 -5.21 3.27 14.62
C THR A 19 -5.40 4.08 13.34
N MET A 20 -6.42 3.79 12.53
CA MET A 20 -6.70 4.58 11.32
C MET A 20 -6.99 6.04 11.65
N ARG A 21 -7.78 6.32 12.69
CA ARG A 21 -8.04 7.70 13.14
C ARG A 21 -6.78 8.39 13.61
N ALA A 22 -5.98 7.71 14.43
CA ALA A 22 -4.74 8.25 14.97
C ALA A 22 -3.71 8.58 13.86
N ILE A 23 -3.48 7.66 12.91
CA ILE A 23 -2.55 7.88 11.79
C ILE A 23 -3.07 8.96 10.84
N SER A 24 -4.37 8.93 10.51
CA SER A 24 -4.97 9.91 9.59
C SER A 24 -5.07 11.31 10.19
N GLY A 25 -5.10 11.43 11.52
CA GLY A 25 -5.46 12.66 12.22
C GLY A 25 -6.93 13.06 12.04
N ASN A 26 -7.79 12.12 11.64
CA ASN A 26 -9.20 12.35 11.34
C ASN A 26 -10.09 11.57 12.31
N ASP A 27 -10.54 12.22 13.37
CA ASP A 27 -11.40 11.62 14.39
C ASP A 27 -12.81 11.27 13.87
N GLU A 28 -13.25 11.95 12.80
CA GLU A 28 -14.54 11.73 12.15
C GLU A 28 -14.52 10.54 11.16
N LEU A 29 -13.37 9.90 10.95
CA LEU A 29 -13.25 8.78 10.03
C LEU A 29 -14.14 7.62 10.49
N SER A 30 -15.09 7.25 9.64
CA SER A 30 -16.00 6.13 9.82
C SER A 30 -15.44 4.90 9.11
N VAL A 31 -14.97 3.93 9.89
CA VAL A 31 -14.45 2.66 9.39
C VAL A 31 -15.52 1.58 9.50
N THR A 32 -15.82 0.94 8.38
CA THR A 32 -16.74 -0.21 8.32
C THR A 32 -15.98 -1.44 7.85
N PHE A 33 -16.43 -2.62 8.28
CA PHE A 33 -15.82 -3.89 7.91
C PHE A 33 -16.84 -4.73 7.16
N GLY A 34 -16.53 -5.12 5.92
CA GLY A 34 -17.50 -5.84 5.08
C GLY A 34 -16.88 -6.45 3.83
N ARG A 35 -17.65 -7.35 3.19
CA ARG A 35 -17.23 -8.09 1.99
C ARG A 35 -17.03 -7.20 0.77
N GLY A 36 -16.00 -7.46 -0.02
CA GLY A 36 -15.69 -6.77 -1.28
C GLY A 36 -14.40 -5.92 -1.20
N LYS A 37 -14.08 -5.21 -2.29
CA LYS A 37 -12.81 -4.47 -2.40
C LYS A 37 -12.69 -3.34 -1.35
N PRO A 38 -11.54 -3.17 -0.70
CA PRO A 38 -11.32 -2.05 0.21
C PRO A 38 -11.48 -0.71 -0.52
N PHE A 39 -12.02 0.31 0.17
CA PHE A 39 -12.06 1.67 -0.36
C PHE A 39 -12.02 2.71 0.76
N ILE A 40 -11.63 3.93 0.39
CA ILE A 40 -11.81 5.13 1.22
C ILE A 40 -12.29 6.27 0.32
N HIS A 41 -13.31 7.00 0.78
CA HIS A 41 -13.83 8.19 0.11
C HIS A 41 -14.37 9.17 1.14
N GLY A 42 -13.81 10.38 1.16
CA GLY A 42 -14.04 11.34 2.24
C GLY A 42 -13.78 10.71 3.61
N ASN A 43 -14.74 10.85 4.53
CA ASN A 43 -14.64 10.30 5.89
C ASN A 43 -15.15 8.85 6.02
N LYS A 44 -15.32 8.11 4.92
CA LYS A 44 -15.83 6.73 4.96
C LYS A 44 -14.80 5.76 4.39
N ALA A 45 -14.36 4.82 5.21
CA ALA A 45 -13.51 3.71 4.81
C ALA A 45 -14.24 2.38 4.98
N ARG A 46 -13.99 1.47 4.05
CA ARG A 46 -14.37 0.06 4.18
C ARG A 46 -13.15 -0.82 4.06
N ILE A 47 -12.94 -1.64 5.08
CA ILE A 47 -11.89 -2.65 5.14
C ILE A 47 -12.54 -4.05 5.04
N PRO A 48 -11.90 -5.04 4.39
CA PRO A 48 -12.34 -6.42 4.43
C PRO A 48 -12.46 -6.94 5.86
N VAL A 49 -13.30 -7.95 6.05
CA VAL A 49 -13.41 -8.65 7.33
C VAL A 49 -12.21 -9.58 7.47
N PRO A 50 -11.51 -9.59 8.62
CA PRO A 50 -10.46 -10.58 8.86
C PRO A 50 -11.03 -11.99 8.78
N GLU A 51 -10.33 -12.89 8.09
CA GLU A 51 -10.71 -14.30 8.06
C GLU A 51 -10.43 -14.95 9.41
N VAL A 52 -11.42 -15.69 9.91
CA VAL A 52 -11.30 -16.41 11.17
C VAL A 52 -10.24 -17.51 11.04
N GLY A 53 -9.19 -17.45 11.85
CA GLY A 53 -8.04 -18.37 11.75
C GLY A 53 -7.08 -18.06 10.60
N GLY A 54 -7.18 -16.86 10.00
CA GLY A 54 -6.25 -16.39 8.99
C GLY A 54 -4.80 -16.32 9.49
N SER A 55 -3.85 -16.35 8.55
CA SER A 55 -2.42 -16.25 8.88
C SER A 55 -2.07 -14.86 9.42
N GLN A 56 -0.95 -14.76 10.15
CA GLN A 56 -0.43 -13.47 10.59
C GLN A 56 -0.15 -12.53 9.39
N ALA A 57 0.35 -13.07 8.29
CA ALA A 57 0.58 -12.31 7.05
C ALA A 57 -0.74 -11.76 6.46
N ALA A 58 -1.83 -12.53 6.49
CA ALA A 58 -3.13 -12.05 6.02
C ALA A 58 -3.70 -10.93 6.92
N LEU A 59 -3.53 -11.04 8.24
CA LEU A 59 -3.88 -9.96 9.17
C LEU A 59 -3.03 -8.71 8.94
N ALA A 60 -1.72 -8.87 8.71
CA ALA A 60 -0.80 -7.78 8.39
C ALA A 60 -1.15 -7.10 7.06
N ALA A 61 -1.51 -7.85 6.01
CA ALA A 61 -1.97 -7.29 4.73
C ALA A 61 -3.27 -6.48 4.88
N LEU A 62 -4.23 -6.98 5.68
CA LEU A 62 -5.44 -6.25 6.02
C LEU A 62 -5.11 -4.96 6.80
N ARG A 63 -4.19 -5.04 7.78
CA ARG A 63 -3.69 -3.85 8.47
C ARG A 63 -3.01 -2.87 7.52
N GLY A 64 -2.19 -3.35 6.60
CA GLY A 64 -1.50 -2.50 5.63
C GLY A 64 -2.46 -1.77 4.71
N THR A 65 -3.61 -2.37 4.38
CA THR A 65 -4.66 -1.71 3.60
C THR A 65 -5.23 -0.51 4.36
N ALA A 66 -5.50 -0.71 5.65
CA ALA A 66 -6.00 0.34 6.53
C ALA A 66 -4.95 1.42 6.81
N ASP A 67 -3.69 1.04 7.04
CA ASP A 67 -2.59 1.96 7.28
C ASP A 67 -2.31 2.80 6.02
N ARG A 68 -2.33 2.19 4.82
CA ARG A 68 -2.24 2.92 3.54
C ARG A 68 -3.33 3.96 3.40
N PHE A 69 -4.59 3.63 3.70
CA PHE A 69 -5.70 4.60 3.66
C PHE A 69 -5.52 5.74 4.66
N ALA A 70 -5.08 5.43 5.87
CA ALA A 70 -4.84 6.45 6.89
C ALA A 70 -3.68 7.37 6.52
N LEU A 71 -2.58 6.82 6.01
CA LEU A 71 -1.42 7.58 5.52
C LEU A 71 -1.80 8.47 4.34
N ARG A 72 -2.54 7.96 3.35
CA ARG A 72 -3.03 8.76 2.21
C ARG A 72 -3.90 9.91 2.72
N THR A 73 -4.82 9.65 3.64
CA THR A 73 -5.65 10.71 4.25
C THR A 73 -4.81 11.79 4.94
N ARG A 74 -3.69 11.40 5.57
CA ARG A 74 -2.84 12.33 6.34
C ARG A 74 -1.86 13.13 5.48
N TYR A 75 -1.32 12.50 4.43
CA TYR A 75 -0.12 12.96 3.73
C TYR A 75 -0.32 13.21 2.24
N HIS A 76 -1.52 12.95 1.70
CA HIS A 76 -1.87 13.24 0.32
C HIS A 76 -2.82 14.42 0.24
N ASP A 77 -2.54 15.36 -0.66
CA ASP A 77 -3.47 16.42 -1.06
C ASP A 77 -3.92 16.13 -2.49
N GLU A 78 -5.16 15.66 -2.62
CA GLU A 78 -5.75 15.27 -3.92
C GLU A 78 -5.81 16.46 -4.89
N ALA A 79 -6.15 17.64 -4.39
CA ALA A 79 -6.30 18.83 -5.24
C ALA A 79 -4.95 19.31 -5.77
N LEU A 80 -3.89 19.22 -4.96
CA LEU A 80 -2.53 19.52 -5.39
C LEU A 80 -2.00 18.48 -6.37
N HIS A 81 -2.26 17.20 -6.10
CA HIS A 81 -1.85 16.09 -6.97
C HIS A 81 -2.48 16.25 -8.36
N ASP A 82 -3.79 16.48 -8.42
CA ASP A 82 -4.53 16.63 -9.67
C ASP A 82 -4.08 17.84 -10.52
N GLN A 83 -3.58 18.91 -9.89
CA GLN A 83 -3.03 20.06 -10.62
C GLN A 83 -1.76 19.71 -11.40
N GLY A 84 -0.93 18.81 -10.86
CA GLY A 84 0.32 18.37 -11.49
C GLY A 84 0.19 17.07 -12.29
N ARG A 85 -0.94 16.39 -12.17
CA ARG A 85 -1.16 15.05 -12.72
C ARG A 85 -1.18 15.09 -14.26
N PRO A 86 -0.32 14.31 -14.94
CA PRO A 86 -0.32 14.24 -16.40
C PRO A 86 -1.64 13.70 -16.96
N ALA A 87 -1.85 13.91 -18.27
CA ALA A 87 -2.96 13.29 -18.98
C ALA A 87 -2.86 11.75 -18.96
N ALA A 88 -4.00 11.08 -19.08
CA ALA A 88 -4.13 9.64 -19.01
C ALA A 88 -3.09 8.90 -19.88
N GLY A 89 -2.44 7.90 -19.30
CA GLY A 89 -1.39 7.09 -19.92
C GLY A 89 -0.23 6.84 -18.96
N VAL A 90 0.88 6.33 -19.50
CA VAL A 90 2.06 5.89 -18.72
C VAL A 90 2.63 6.99 -17.80
N ALA A 91 2.62 8.24 -18.26
CA ALA A 91 3.11 9.36 -17.45
C ALA A 91 2.24 9.62 -16.21
N GLN A 92 0.92 9.49 -16.34
CA GLN A 92 -0.02 9.58 -15.22
C GLN A 92 0.20 8.41 -14.25
N ASP A 93 0.32 7.19 -14.77
CA ASP A 93 0.53 5.99 -13.94
C ASP A 93 1.83 6.09 -13.15
N LEU A 94 2.90 6.61 -13.79
CA LEU A 94 4.18 6.88 -13.14
C LEU A 94 4.04 7.95 -12.05
N PHE A 95 3.36 9.05 -12.34
CA PHE A 95 3.13 10.14 -11.39
C PHE A 95 2.37 9.66 -10.15
N ASP A 96 1.32 8.86 -10.35
CA ASP A 96 0.53 8.28 -9.27
C ASP A 96 1.35 7.25 -8.45
N ALA A 97 2.12 6.39 -9.12
CA ALA A 97 2.95 5.39 -8.45
C ALA A 97 4.07 6.01 -7.60
N VAL A 98 4.69 7.11 -8.08
CA VAL A 98 5.68 7.88 -7.32
C VAL A 98 5.07 8.43 -6.03
N GLU A 99 3.86 8.99 -6.13
CA GLU A 99 3.16 9.55 -4.97
C GLU A 99 2.81 8.47 -3.93
N GLU A 100 2.32 7.31 -4.38
CA GLU A 100 2.06 6.17 -3.50
C GLU A 100 3.34 5.70 -2.79
N SER A 101 4.47 5.68 -3.49
CA SER A 101 5.78 5.35 -2.89
C SER A 101 6.25 6.40 -1.89
N ARG A 102 5.99 7.70 -2.14
CA ARG A 102 6.29 8.78 -1.18
C ARG A 102 5.48 8.62 0.11
N ILE A 103 4.17 8.39 -0.01
CA ILE A 103 3.28 8.18 1.15
C ILE A 103 3.73 6.98 1.96
N ALA A 104 4.06 5.87 1.29
CA ALA A 104 4.57 4.69 1.97
C ALA A 104 5.88 4.96 2.70
N ALA A 105 6.85 5.61 2.05
CA ALA A 105 8.14 5.93 2.64
C ALA A 105 8.02 6.79 3.92
N ILE A 106 7.10 7.77 3.93
CA ILE A 106 6.79 8.55 5.14
C ILE A 106 6.26 7.63 6.25
N GLY A 107 5.29 6.76 5.92
CA GLY A 107 4.71 5.83 6.87
C GLY A 107 5.74 4.87 7.48
N THR A 108 6.61 4.31 6.64
CA THR A 108 7.65 3.35 7.09
C THR A 108 8.73 4.03 7.91
N TYR A 109 9.13 5.24 7.53
CA TYR A 109 10.10 6.03 8.29
C TYR A 109 9.61 6.32 9.72
N LEU A 110 8.33 6.65 9.87
CA LEU A 110 7.74 7.01 11.16
C LEU A 110 7.40 5.78 12.01
N MET A 111 7.01 4.66 11.40
CA MET A 111 6.37 3.54 12.11
C MET A 111 6.80 2.18 11.52
N ARG A 112 7.70 1.47 12.22
CA ARG A 112 8.19 0.15 11.77
C ARG A 112 7.08 -0.90 11.62
N GLY A 113 6.06 -0.89 12.48
CA GLY A 113 4.90 -1.79 12.33
C GLY A 113 4.10 -1.51 11.06
N VAL A 114 3.99 -0.25 10.65
CA VAL A 114 3.35 0.14 9.39
C VAL A 114 4.18 -0.32 8.19
N GLN A 115 5.51 -0.30 8.29
CA GLN A 115 6.38 -0.86 7.25
C GLN A 115 6.07 -2.34 6.97
N ASP A 116 5.98 -3.16 8.03
CA ASP A 116 5.68 -4.59 7.94
C ASP A 116 4.28 -4.84 7.33
N ASN A 117 3.28 -4.12 7.84
CA ASN A 117 1.91 -4.17 7.31
C ASN A 117 1.84 -3.78 5.83
N LEU A 118 2.51 -2.69 5.43
CA LEU A 118 2.55 -2.25 4.03
C LEU A 118 3.33 -3.22 3.13
N HIS A 119 4.33 -3.93 3.66
CA HIS A 119 5.04 -4.97 2.90
C HIS A 119 4.11 -6.14 2.58
N HIS A 120 3.40 -6.67 3.58
CA HIS A 120 2.43 -7.75 3.38
C HIS A 120 1.24 -7.32 2.50
N GLN A 121 0.77 -6.07 2.64
CA GLN A 121 -0.31 -5.56 1.80
C GLN A 121 0.14 -5.41 0.34
N LEU A 122 1.35 -4.92 0.10
CA LEU A 122 1.90 -4.82 -1.25
C LEU A 122 2.00 -6.20 -1.90
N ASP A 123 2.50 -7.18 -1.15
CA ASP A 123 2.62 -8.55 -1.64
C ASP A 123 1.25 -9.12 -2.05
N ASP A 124 0.28 -9.12 -1.14
CA ASP A 124 -1.08 -9.61 -1.38
C ASP A 124 -1.75 -8.91 -2.59
N ALA A 125 -1.60 -7.59 -2.71
CA ALA A 125 -2.19 -6.83 -3.81
C ALA A 125 -1.58 -7.18 -5.17
N LEU A 126 -0.26 -7.36 -5.24
CA LEU A 126 0.43 -7.73 -6.47
C LEU A 126 0.16 -9.18 -6.87
N GLN A 127 0.07 -10.08 -5.89
CA GLN A 127 -0.35 -11.46 -6.13
C GLN A 127 -1.74 -11.53 -6.77
N GLN A 128 -2.70 -10.76 -6.24
CA GLN A 128 -4.05 -10.66 -6.81
C GLN A 128 -4.09 -10.05 -8.22
N GLN A 129 -3.04 -9.31 -8.59
CA GLN A 129 -2.86 -8.75 -9.94
C GLN A 129 -2.13 -9.69 -10.90
N GLY A 130 -1.75 -10.90 -10.46
CA GLY A 130 -1.06 -11.88 -11.31
C GLY A 130 0.45 -11.66 -11.39
N ALA A 131 1.08 -11.02 -10.40
CA ALA A 131 2.51 -10.73 -10.44
C ALA A 131 3.41 -11.98 -10.62
N TYR A 132 2.94 -13.15 -10.20
CA TYR A 132 3.66 -14.41 -10.39
C TYR A 132 3.66 -14.94 -11.83
N ASP A 133 2.76 -14.43 -12.68
CA ASP A 133 2.66 -14.79 -14.09
C ASP A 133 3.48 -13.85 -15.00
N ILE A 134 4.08 -12.80 -14.44
CA ILE A 134 4.92 -11.83 -15.16
C ILE A 134 6.22 -12.50 -15.61
N THR A 135 6.50 -12.44 -16.90
CA THR A 135 7.74 -12.99 -17.49
C THR A 135 8.52 -11.97 -18.30
N SER A 136 7.89 -10.86 -18.68
CA SER A 136 8.48 -9.81 -19.51
C SER A 136 7.97 -8.42 -19.14
N THR A 137 8.56 -7.40 -19.73
CA THR A 137 8.11 -6.01 -19.60
C THR A 137 6.73 -5.76 -20.21
N GLU A 138 6.27 -6.63 -21.13
CA GLU A 138 4.92 -6.55 -21.72
C GLU A 138 3.83 -6.91 -20.69
N ASP A 139 4.18 -7.71 -19.69
CA ASP A 139 3.28 -8.16 -18.63
C ASP A 139 3.28 -7.22 -17.41
N ALA A 140 4.18 -6.24 -17.37
CA ALA A 140 4.43 -5.39 -16.20
C ALA A 140 4.34 -3.89 -16.53
N PRO A 141 3.35 -3.14 -16.00
CA PRO A 141 3.24 -1.70 -16.24
C PRO A 141 4.46 -0.91 -15.74
N LEU A 142 5.10 -0.12 -16.63
CA LEU A 142 6.29 0.67 -16.29
C LEU A 142 6.08 1.60 -15.09
N GLY A 143 4.92 2.26 -14.98
CA GLY A 143 4.61 3.15 -13.87
C GLY A 143 4.69 2.44 -12.51
N GLN A 144 4.13 1.23 -12.42
CA GLN A 144 4.18 0.41 -11.22
C GLN A 144 5.61 -0.01 -10.89
N ALA A 145 6.40 -0.43 -11.90
CA ALA A 145 7.81 -0.78 -11.72
C ALA A 145 8.63 0.42 -11.19
N VAL A 146 8.42 1.63 -11.72
CA VAL A 146 9.09 2.85 -11.22
C VAL A 146 8.71 3.14 -9.77
N GLY A 147 7.44 2.99 -9.41
CA GLY A 147 6.98 3.12 -8.02
C GLY A 147 7.70 2.14 -7.09
N LEU A 148 7.78 0.86 -7.48
CA LEU A 148 8.48 -0.18 -6.71
C LEU A 148 9.98 0.08 -6.58
N PHE A 149 10.63 0.54 -7.65
CA PHE A 149 12.03 0.94 -7.64
C PHE A 149 12.27 2.07 -6.61
N LEU A 150 11.45 3.12 -6.64
CA LEU A 150 11.53 4.21 -5.68
C LEU A 150 11.31 3.72 -4.26
N ARG A 151 10.33 2.83 -4.06
CA ARG A 151 10.03 2.24 -2.75
C ARG A 151 11.25 1.50 -2.19
N GLU A 152 11.90 0.67 -2.99
CA GLU A 152 13.12 -0.05 -2.61
C GLU A 152 14.22 0.92 -2.15
N LYS A 153 14.47 1.98 -2.94
CA LYS A 153 15.51 2.98 -2.63
C LYS A 153 15.19 3.82 -1.39
N LEU A 154 13.94 4.27 -1.24
CA LEU A 154 13.54 5.18 -0.15
C LEU A 154 13.35 4.47 1.19
N ILE A 155 12.82 3.24 1.19
CA ILE A 155 12.55 2.49 2.41
C ILE A 155 13.80 1.70 2.86
N ALA A 156 14.72 1.41 1.94
CA ALA A 156 15.92 0.62 2.20
C ALA A 156 15.62 -0.74 2.87
N ALA A 157 14.56 -1.39 2.40
CA ALA A 157 14.14 -2.72 2.81
C ALA A 157 13.84 -3.57 1.57
N GLU A 158 13.99 -4.88 1.72
CA GLU A 158 13.72 -5.83 0.64
C GLU A 158 12.25 -5.77 0.23
N LEU A 159 12.02 -5.75 -1.08
CA LEU A 159 10.69 -5.84 -1.66
C LEU A 159 10.15 -7.28 -1.50
N PRO A 160 8.83 -7.46 -1.36
CA PRO A 160 8.25 -8.80 -1.42
C PRO A 160 8.50 -9.44 -2.79
N GLU A 161 8.47 -10.77 -2.88
CA GLU A 161 8.78 -11.50 -4.12
C GLU A 161 7.91 -11.02 -5.29
N SER A 162 6.60 -10.85 -5.07
CA SER A 162 5.68 -10.34 -6.10
C SER A 162 6.07 -8.95 -6.64
N ALA A 163 6.62 -8.07 -5.80
CA ALA A 163 7.14 -6.78 -6.23
C ALA A 163 8.45 -6.91 -7.02
N ALA A 164 9.33 -7.83 -6.62
CA ALA A 164 10.53 -8.13 -7.41
C ALA A 164 10.17 -8.62 -8.81
N ARG A 165 9.16 -9.51 -8.96
CA ARG A 165 8.67 -9.98 -10.26
C ARG A 165 8.23 -8.85 -11.20
N VAL A 166 7.58 -7.82 -10.66
CA VAL A 166 7.15 -6.65 -11.43
C VAL A 166 8.33 -5.74 -11.79
N LEU A 167 9.28 -5.55 -10.87
CA LEU A 167 10.39 -4.60 -11.04
C LEU A 167 11.53 -5.16 -11.89
N ASP A 168 11.91 -6.42 -11.70
CA ASP A 168 13.14 -6.98 -12.26
C ASP A 168 13.23 -6.93 -13.79
N PRO A 169 12.14 -7.15 -14.58
CA PRO A 169 12.18 -6.94 -16.03
C PRO A 169 12.55 -5.50 -16.44
N TRP A 170 12.26 -4.52 -15.58
CA TRP A 170 12.48 -3.10 -15.83
C TRP A 170 13.72 -2.53 -15.16
N ARG A 171 14.31 -3.23 -14.19
CA ARG A 171 15.32 -2.69 -13.27
C ARG A 171 16.47 -2.01 -13.98
N THR A 172 17.14 -2.71 -14.90
CA THR A 172 18.26 -2.14 -15.68
C THR A 172 17.84 -0.92 -16.48
N TYR A 173 16.67 -0.97 -17.12
CA TYR A 173 16.15 0.16 -17.91
C TYR A 173 15.91 1.39 -17.03
N ILE A 174 15.34 1.21 -15.84
CA ILE A 174 15.09 2.30 -14.89
C ILE A 174 16.41 2.88 -14.38
N GLU A 175 17.34 2.03 -13.97
CA GLU A 175 18.65 2.45 -13.44
C GLU A 175 19.44 3.27 -14.47
N ASP A 176 19.46 2.85 -15.74
CA ASP A 176 20.11 3.57 -16.84
C ASP A 176 19.49 4.96 -17.09
N ARG A 177 18.18 5.12 -16.84
CA ARG A 177 17.45 6.39 -17.06
C ARG A 177 17.51 7.34 -15.87
N VAL A 178 17.52 6.81 -14.66
CA VAL A 178 17.62 7.58 -13.41
C VAL A 178 19.05 8.05 -13.16
N GLY A 179 20.04 7.22 -13.50
CA GLY A 179 21.44 7.48 -13.19
C GLY A 179 21.68 7.60 -11.68
N THR A 180 22.43 8.63 -11.26
CA THR A 180 22.84 8.83 -9.85
C THR A 180 21.85 9.63 -9.00
N GLN A 181 20.66 9.95 -9.51
CA GLN A 181 19.71 10.83 -8.82
C GLN A 181 19.03 10.20 -7.59
N LEU A 182 19.07 8.87 -7.48
CA LEU A 182 18.47 8.09 -6.39
C LEU A 182 19.52 7.22 -5.66
N SER A 183 20.79 7.62 -5.72
CA SER A 183 21.93 6.97 -5.05
C SER A 183 22.10 7.43 -3.61
#